data_AF-A0A4R2P2W1-F1
#
_entry.id   AF-A0A4R2P2W1-F1
#
_cell.length_a   1.000
_cell.length_b   1.000
_cell.length_c   1.000
_cell.angle_alpha   90.00
_cell.angle_beta   90.00
_cell.angle_gamma   90.00
#
_symmetry.space_group_name_H-M   'P 1'
#
loop_
_entity.id
_entity.type
_entity.pdbx_description
1 polymer ?
#
loop_
_entity_poly.entity_id
_entity_poly.type
_entity_poly.pdbx_seq_one_letter_code
_entity_poly.pdbx_strand_id
1 'polypeptide(L)'
;MPKFINTHYNALLPKQGPNTIKYALTQTIVDYAVDRTNYHLILCNSNRGRGGRLNLIQDFKNKGFTSVLVHFDIPDHVLEERVAKSQRSTIIFRSASTFEEVLTRQQAESHKAGVTAPIEGEADHLFVIKDADEARSVSSEIVNIARDLLE
;
A
#
# COMPACT_ATOMS: atom_id res chain seq x y z
N MET A 1 -7.54 -2.26 -9.79
CA MET A 1 -6.78 -1.88 -10.99
C MET A 1 -6.26 -3.04 -11.84
N PRO A 2 -5.39 -3.94 -11.35
CA PRO A 2 -4.81 -5.00 -12.19
C PRO A 2 -5.87 -5.90 -12.84
N LYS A 3 -6.93 -6.26 -12.10
CA LYS A 3 -8.06 -7.03 -12.64
C LYS A 3 -8.74 -6.32 -13.82
N PHE A 4 -8.96 -5.01 -13.73
CA PHE A 4 -9.60 -4.23 -14.80
C PHE A 4 -8.78 -4.26 -16.09
N ILE A 5 -7.46 -4.01 -16.01
CA ILE A 5 -6.57 -4.08 -17.17
C ILE A 5 -6.51 -5.52 -17.71
N ASN A 6 -6.39 -6.53 -16.83
CA ASN A 6 -6.35 -7.94 -17.25
C ASN A 6 -7.64 -8.37 -17.95
N THR A 7 -8.80 -7.87 -17.53
CA THR A 7 -10.10 -8.24 -18.09
C THR A 7 -10.42 -7.48 -19.39
N HIS A 8 -10.11 -6.18 -19.46
CA HIS A 8 -10.57 -5.34 -20.58
C HIS A 8 -9.47 -4.90 -21.55
N TYR A 9 -8.21 -4.93 -21.11
CA TYR A 9 -7.08 -4.36 -21.84
C TYR A 9 -5.84 -5.27 -21.78
N ASN A 10 -6.05 -6.59 -21.82
CA ASN A 10 -4.97 -7.58 -21.66
C ASN A 10 -3.83 -7.36 -22.67
N ALA A 11 -4.17 -6.97 -23.90
CA ALA A 11 -3.22 -6.69 -24.97
C ALA A 11 -2.23 -5.55 -24.65
N LEU A 12 -2.57 -4.64 -23.71
CA LEU A 12 -1.71 -3.54 -23.30
C LEU A 12 -0.70 -3.95 -22.21
N LEU A 13 -0.81 -5.16 -21.67
CA LEU A 13 0.10 -5.62 -20.63
C LEU A 13 1.45 -5.99 -21.25
N PRO A 14 2.55 -5.46 -20.72
CA PRO A 14 3.86 -5.86 -21.21
C PRO A 14 4.06 -7.35 -20.96
N LYS A 15 4.63 -8.05 -21.94
CA LYS A 15 5.00 -9.47 -21.78
C LYS A 15 6.24 -9.65 -20.90
N GLN A 16 7.12 -8.65 -20.89
CA GLN A 16 8.34 -8.62 -20.09
C GLN A 16 8.56 -7.21 -19.51
N GLY A 17 9.29 -7.11 -18.41
CA GLY A 17 9.63 -5.84 -17.79
C GLY A 17 8.49 -5.16 -17.00
N PRO A 18 8.74 -3.91 -16.56
CA PRO A 18 7.83 -3.16 -15.68
C PRO A 18 6.46 -2.93 -16.30
N ASN A 19 5.42 -2.93 -15.47
CA ASN A 19 4.06 -2.60 -15.90
C ASN A 19 3.83 -1.09 -15.89
N THR A 20 4.45 -0.38 -16.86
CA THR A 20 4.40 1.08 -16.96
C THR A 20 2.97 1.60 -17.16
N ILE A 21 2.12 0.89 -17.91
CA ILE A 21 0.71 1.27 -18.10
C ILE A 21 -0.09 1.24 -16.79
N LYS A 22 0.11 0.21 -15.96
CA LYS A 22 -0.52 0.16 -14.62
C LYS A 22 -0.11 1.38 -13.81
N TYR A 23 1.18 1.72 -13.83
CA TYR A 23 1.71 2.87 -13.10
C TYR A 23 1.11 4.18 -13.61
N ALA A 24 1.20 4.44 -14.91
CA ALA A 24 0.65 5.65 -15.53
C ALA A 24 -0.84 5.80 -15.22
N LEU A 25 -1.64 4.73 -15.37
CA LEU A 25 -3.07 4.79 -15.08
C LEU A 25 -3.38 5.02 -13.59
N THR A 26 -2.58 4.44 -12.69
CA THR A 26 -2.73 4.67 -11.25
C THR A 26 -2.40 6.13 -10.93
N GLN A 27 -1.30 6.64 -11.48
CA GLN A 27 -0.86 8.01 -11.30
C GLN A 27 -1.89 9.01 -11.83
N THR A 28 -2.43 8.80 -13.02
CA THR A 28 -3.50 9.65 -13.59
C THR A 28 -4.73 9.72 -12.69
N ILE A 29 -5.16 8.61 -12.09
CA ILE A 29 -6.33 8.61 -11.19
C ILE A 29 -6.01 9.34 -9.89
N VAL A 30 -4.81 9.11 -9.34
CA VAL A 30 -4.36 9.79 -8.12
C VAL A 30 -4.26 11.29 -8.36
N ASP A 31 -3.61 11.72 -9.44
CA ASP A 31 -3.48 13.13 -9.78
C ASP A 31 -4.83 13.79 -10.01
N TYR A 32 -5.74 13.13 -10.75
CA TYR A 32 -7.09 13.63 -10.92
C TYR A 32 -7.83 13.77 -9.57
N ALA A 33 -7.73 12.79 -8.68
CA ALA A 33 -8.39 12.86 -7.38
C ALA A 33 -7.83 14.01 -6.53
N VAL A 34 -6.51 14.20 -6.54
CA VAL A 34 -5.84 15.29 -5.82
C VAL A 34 -6.19 16.66 -6.39
N ASP A 35 -6.20 16.81 -7.71
CA ASP A 35 -6.38 18.12 -8.35
C ASP A 35 -7.85 18.56 -8.41
N ARG A 36 -8.79 17.62 -8.25
CA ARG A 36 -10.23 17.86 -8.52
C ARG A 36 -11.13 17.64 -7.32
N THR A 37 -10.60 17.18 -6.18
CA THR A 37 -11.39 16.92 -4.97
C THR A 37 -10.64 17.34 -3.72
N ASN A 38 -11.37 17.55 -2.63
CA ASN A 38 -10.81 17.79 -1.30
C ASN A 38 -10.95 16.54 -0.40
N TYR A 39 -10.91 15.35 -0.99
CA TYR A 39 -11.08 14.10 -0.27
C TYR A 39 -9.76 13.53 0.26
N HIS A 40 -9.86 12.72 1.31
CA HIS A 40 -8.74 11.93 1.82
C HIS A 40 -8.36 10.81 0.84
N LEU A 41 -7.07 10.53 0.73
CA LEU A 41 -6.54 9.46 -0.10
C LEU A 41 -5.99 8.32 0.77
N ILE A 42 -6.51 7.11 0.56
CA ILE A 42 -6.02 5.90 1.25
C ILE A 42 -5.23 5.06 0.26
N LEU A 43 -3.92 4.94 0.48
CA LEU A 43 -3.00 4.17 -0.37
C LEU A 43 -2.60 2.85 0.29
N CYS A 44 -3.33 1.78 -0.03
CA CYS A 44 -2.98 0.43 0.41
C CYS A 44 -1.93 -0.17 -0.54
N ASN A 45 -0.64 0.01 -0.24
CA ASN A 45 0.45 -0.55 -1.02
C ASN A 45 1.40 -1.42 -0.17
N SER A 46 2.16 -2.29 -0.83
CA SER A 46 3.21 -3.09 -0.20
C SER A 46 4.57 -2.38 -0.29
N ASN A 47 4.61 -1.06 -0.05
CA ASN A 47 5.85 -0.29 -0.12
C ASN A 47 6.71 -0.52 1.13
N ARG A 48 7.50 -1.59 1.08
CA ARG A 48 8.36 -2.00 2.21
C ARG A 48 9.71 -1.31 2.22
N GLY A 49 10.07 -0.61 1.13
CA GLY A 49 11.31 0.15 1.02
C GLY A 49 11.19 1.55 1.60
N ARG A 50 12.07 1.91 2.55
CA ARG A 50 12.05 3.22 3.22
C ARG A 50 12.16 4.39 2.24
N GLY A 51 13.11 4.33 1.31
CA GLY A 51 13.28 5.40 0.31
C GLY A 51 12.03 5.61 -0.56
N GLY A 52 11.38 4.52 -0.95
CA GLY A 52 10.12 4.59 -1.71
C GLY A 52 8.98 5.20 -0.88
N ARG A 53 8.90 4.91 0.43
CA ARG A 53 7.90 5.51 1.31
C ARG A 53 8.13 7.01 1.48
N LEU A 54 9.37 7.42 1.77
CA LEU A 54 9.72 8.82 1.99
C LEU A 54 9.45 9.68 0.75
N ASN A 55 9.81 9.20 -0.44
CA ASN A 55 9.50 9.91 -1.68
C ASN A 55 8.00 10.12 -1.85
N LEU A 56 7.20 9.07 -1.66
CA LEU A 56 5.74 9.14 -1.79
C LEU A 56 5.13 10.13 -0.78
N ILE A 57 5.55 10.05 0.48
CA ILE A 57 5.06 10.94 1.54
C ILE A 57 5.44 12.39 1.25
N GLN A 58 6.69 12.64 0.83
CA GLN A 58 7.16 13.97 0.49
C GLN A 58 6.39 14.56 -0.70
N ASP A 59 6.08 13.75 -1.72
CA ASP A 59 5.29 14.20 -2.88
C ASP A 59 3.90 14.67 -2.45
N PHE A 60 3.21 13.95 -1.55
CA PHE A 60 1.91 14.38 -1.03
C PHE A 60 1.99 15.53 -0.05
N LYS A 61 3.05 15.59 0.76
CA LYS A 61 3.32 16.74 1.65
C LYS A 61 3.49 18.03 0.84
N ASN A 62 4.19 17.97 -0.29
CA ASN A 62 4.34 19.09 -1.22
C ASN A 62 3.00 19.53 -1.85
N LYS A 63 2.00 18.62 -1.87
CA LYS A 63 0.63 18.90 -2.31
C LYS A 63 -0.30 19.29 -1.14
N GLY A 64 0.24 19.52 0.06
CA GLY A 64 -0.50 20.02 1.22
C GLY A 64 -1.23 18.95 2.04
N PHE A 65 -0.92 17.67 1.85
CA PHE A 65 -1.54 16.60 2.64
C PHE A 65 -0.83 16.41 3.99
N THR A 66 -1.64 16.20 5.04
CA THR A 66 -1.18 15.56 6.28
C THR A 66 -1.08 14.06 6.06
N SER A 67 0.05 13.47 6.42
CA SER A 67 0.36 12.06 6.17
C SER A 67 0.15 11.20 7.42
N VAL A 68 -0.64 10.14 7.25
CA VAL A 68 -0.80 9.08 8.25
C VAL A 68 -0.25 7.78 7.69
N LEU A 69 0.75 7.21 8.35
CA LEU A 69 1.34 5.93 7.99
C LEU A 69 0.84 4.85 8.96
N VAL A 70 0.23 3.79 8.41
CA VAL A 70 -0.22 2.63 9.18
C VAL A 70 0.64 1.43 8.81
N HIS A 71 1.41 0.93 9.77
CA HIS A 71 2.25 -0.24 9.61
C HIS A 71 1.59 -1.46 10.26
N PHE A 72 1.32 -2.50 9.47
CA PHE A 72 0.88 -3.80 9.96
C PHE A 72 2.11 -4.67 10.27
N ASP A 73 2.46 -4.77 11.55
CA ASP A 73 3.54 -5.60 12.10
C ASP A 73 2.93 -6.90 12.66
N ILE A 74 2.32 -7.67 11.76
CA ILE A 74 1.62 -8.91 12.10
C ILE A 74 2.60 -10.08 12.04
N PRO A 75 2.59 -11.01 13.03
CA PRO A 75 3.46 -12.19 13.00
C PRO A 75 3.31 -13.02 11.72
N ASP A 76 4.43 -13.52 11.20
CA ASP A 76 4.48 -14.27 9.94
C ASP A 76 3.51 -15.46 9.89
N HIS A 77 3.45 -16.26 10.97
CA HIS A 77 2.55 -17.42 11.03
C HIS A 77 1.06 -17.04 10.89
N VAL A 78 0.66 -15.86 11.39
CA VAL A 78 -0.71 -15.35 11.23
C VAL A 78 -0.96 -14.93 9.79
N LEU A 79 0.04 -14.33 9.12
CA LEU A 79 -0.06 -13.98 7.71
C LEU A 79 -0.13 -15.23 6.83
N GLU A 80 0.67 -16.24 7.11
CA GLU A 80 0.67 -17.54 6.42
C GLU A 80 -0.69 -18.22 6.53
N GLU A 81 -1.27 -18.28 7.73
CA GLU A 81 -2.60 -18.85 7.95
C GLU A 81 -3.69 -18.08 7.16
N ARG A 82 -3.64 -16.75 7.19
CA ARG A 82 -4.60 -15.90 6.45
C ARG A 82 -4.48 -16.08 4.95
N VAL A 83 -3.26 -16.21 4.45
CA VAL A 83 -2.98 -16.44 3.03
C VAL A 83 -3.49 -17.82 2.60
N ALA A 84 -3.20 -18.86 3.37
CA ALA A 84 -3.66 -20.23 3.09
C ALA A 84 -5.19 -20.36 3.08
N LYS A 85 -5.89 -19.58 3.91
CA LYS A 85 -7.36 -19.53 3.95
C LYS A 85 -7.97 -18.60 2.88
N SER A 86 -7.16 -17.84 2.15
CA SER A 86 -7.63 -16.80 1.24
C SER A 86 -8.27 -17.38 -0.01
N GLN A 87 -9.47 -16.89 -0.36
CA GLN A 87 -10.15 -17.20 -1.64
C GLN A 87 -9.94 -16.09 -2.68
N ARG A 88 -8.92 -15.25 -2.50
CA ARG A 88 -8.64 -14.13 -3.38
C ARG A 88 -8.17 -14.64 -4.74
N SER A 89 -8.70 -14.03 -5.79
CA SER A 89 -8.27 -14.35 -7.16
C SER A 89 -6.79 -14.01 -7.39
N THR A 90 -6.06 -14.96 -7.94
CA THR A 90 -4.65 -14.85 -8.34
C THR A 90 -4.47 -14.29 -9.76
N ILE A 91 -5.58 -13.99 -10.46
CA ILE A 91 -5.56 -13.48 -11.85
C ILE A 91 -4.76 -12.19 -12.03
N ILE A 92 -4.48 -11.49 -10.93
CA ILE A 92 -3.72 -10.23 -10.91
C ILE A 92 -2.21 -10.44 -10.98
N PHE A 93 -1.73 -11.66 -10.76
CA PHE A 93 -0.30 -11.92 -10.73
C PHE A 93 0.30 -12.06 -12.13
N ARG A 94 1.52 -11.53 -12.29
CA ARG A 94 2.34 -11.67 -13.50
C ARG A 94 3.56 -12.56 -13.29
N SER A 95 4.10 -12.60 -12.08
CA SER A 95 5.38 -13.26 -11.74
C SER A 95 5.30 -14.21 -10.56
N ALA A 96 4.20 -14.21 -9.80
CA ALA A 96 3.90 -15.18 -8.77
C ALA A 96 2.66 -15.97 -9.20
N SER A 97 2.52 -17.18 -8.69
CA SER A 97 1.37 -18.04 -8.99
C SER A 97 0.34 -18.01 -7.86
N THR A 98 0.79 -17.74 -6.63
CA THR A 98 -0.06 -17.73 -5.43
C THR A 98 0.30 -16.61 -4.46
N PHE A 99 -0.56 -16.36 -3.47
CA PHE A 99 -0.30 -15.36 -2.42
C PHE A 99 0.77 -15.87 -1.43
N GLU A 100 0.89 -17.17 -1.23
CA GLU A 100 1.95 -17.81 -0.43
C GLU A 100 3.31 -17.47 -1.03
N GLU A 101 3.46 -17.63 -2.35
CA GLU A 101 4.70 -17.29 -3.05
C GLU A 101 5.04 -15.80 -2.91
N VAL A 102 4.03 -14.91 -2.95
CA VAL A 102 4.23 -13.48 -2.70
C VAL A 102 4.72 -13.24 -1.28
N LEU A 103 4.11 -13.88 -0.28
CA LEU A 103 4.50 -13.72 1.13
C LEU A 103 5.93 -14.24 1.36
N THR A 104 6.27 -15.43 0.87
CA THR A 104 7.62 -15.99 0.99
C THR A 104 8.67 -15.07 0.36
N ARG A 105 8.40 -14.53 -0.83
CA ARG A 105 9.31 -13.56 -1.46
C ARG A 105 9.47 -12.31 -0.60
N GLN A 106 8.38 -11.77 -0.08
CA GLN A 106 8.45 -10.61 0.81
C GLN A 106 9.29 -10.94 2.07
N GLN A 107 9.03 -12.05 2.75
CA GLN A 107 9.81 -12.44 3.92
C GLN A 107 11.30 -12.56 3.62
N ALA A 108 11.69 -13.19 2.51
CA ALA A 108 13.08 -13.28 2.07
C ALA A 108 13.71 -11.91 1.78
N GLU A 109 12.92 -10.95 1.29
CA GLU A 109 13.37 -9.59 1.01
C GLU A 109 13.49 -8.70 2.25
N SER A 110 12.98 -9.12 3.41
CA SER A 110 13.06 -8.36 4.67
C SER A 110 14.50 -8.07 5.11
N HIS A 111 15.47 -8.89 4.66
CA HIS A 111 16.89 -8.71 4.97
C HIS A 111 17.60 -7.76 3.99
N LYS A 112 16.94 -7.32 2.91
CA LYS A 112 17.55 -6.42 1.92
C LYS A 112 17.72 -5.02 2.51
N ALA A 113 18.85 -4.39 2.19
CA ALA A 113 19.11 -3.01 2.59
C ALA A 113 17.99 -2.07 2.11
N GLY A 114 17.49 -1.23 3.01
CA GLY A 114 16.41 -0.27 2.74
C GLY A 114 15.00 -0.85 2.90
N VAL A 115 14.83 -2.15 3.10
CA VAL A 115 13.55 -2.77 3.50
C VAL A 115 13.47 -2.78 5.02
N THR A 116 13.02 -1.67 5.59
CA THR A 116 12.90 -1.51 7.05
C THR A 116 11.49 -1.09 7.43
N ALA A 117 11.09 -1.46 8.65
CA ALA A 117 9.87 -0.94 9.26
C ALA A 117 9.91 0.61 9.28
N PRO A 118 8.74 1.27 9.18
CA PRO A 118 8.66 2.70 9.40
C PRO A 118 9.10 3.08 10.81
N ILE A 119 9.66 4.27 10.94
CA ILE A 119 10.05 4.88 12.22
C ILE A 119 9.31 6.20 12.43
N GLU A 120 9.26 6.67 13.67
CA GLU A 120 8.73 7.99 13.99
C GLU A 120 9.42 9.08 13.16
N GLY A 121 8.64 10.04 12.69
CA GLY A 121 9.11 11.13 11.82
C GLY A 121 9.16 10.81 10.33
N GLU A 122 8.87 9.57 9.87
CA GLU A 122 8.68 9.30 8.43
C GLU A 122 7.41 9.94 7.86
N ALA A 123 6.38 10.09 8.70
CA ALA A 123 5.09 10.71 8.40
C ALA A 123 4.67 11.60 9.57
N ASP A 124 3.63 12.43 9.40
CA ASP A 124 3.13 13.30 10.46
C ASP A 124 2.51 12.47 11.60
N HIS A 125 1.90 11.33 11.28
CA HIS A 125 1.43 10.34 12.24
C HIS A 125 1.85 8.92 11.83
N LEU A 126 2.25 8.10 12.80
CA LEU A 126 2.58 6.69 12.61
C LEU A 126 1.77 5.81 13.58
N PHE A 127 1.07 4.82 13.04
CA PHE A 127 0.42 3.76 13.81
C PHE A 127 1.04 2.41 13.47
N VAL A 128 1.28 1.57 14.48
CA VAL A 128 1.74 0.19 14.31
C VAL A 128 0.67 -0.74 14.85
N ILE A 129 0.14 -1.61 13.99
CA ILE A 129 -0.89 -2.60 14.30
C ILE A 129 -0.22 -3.97 14.37
N LYS A 130 -0.26 -4.61 15.53
CA LYS A 130 0.32 -5.94 15.75
C LYS A 130 -0.73 -7.04 15.82
N ASP A 131 -1.95 -6.68 16.21
CA ASP A 131 -3.12 -7.52 16.23
C ASP A 131 -4.26 -6.93 15.38
N ALA A 132 -5.08 -7.78 14.76
CA ALA A 132 -6.21 -7.32 13.96
C ALA A 132 -7.28 -6.57 14.78
N ASP A 133 -7.39 -6.84 16.08
CA ASP A 133 -8.35 -6.19 16.96
C ASP A 133 -8.02 -4.70 17.16
N GLU A 134 -6.76 -4.29 16.96
CA GLU A 134 -6.33 -2.89 16.99
C GLU A 134 -6.76 -2.09 15.75
N ALA A 135 -7.15 -2.76 14.66
CA ALA A 135 -7.48 -2.06 13.42
C ALA A 135 -8.66 -1.09 13.60
N ARG A 136 -9.63 -1.44 14.45
CA ARG A 136 -10.79 -0.58 14.73
C ARG A 136 -10.40 0.65 15.55
N SER A 137 -9.57 0.50 16.58
CA SER A 137 -9.14 1.63 17.39
C SER A 137 -8.28 2.59 16.57
N VAL A 138 -7.31 2.07 15.81
CA VAL A 138 -6.48 2.90 14.92
C VAL A 138 -7.34 3.63 13.87
N SER A 139 -8.34 2.97 13.29
CA SER A 139 -9.25 3.63 12.34
C SER A 139 -10.01 4.80 12.98
N SER A 140 -10.44 4.66 14.24
CA SER A 140 -11.09 5.75 14.99
C SER A 140 -10.15 6.91 15.25
N GLU A 141 -8.89 6.64 15.63
CA GLU A 141 -7.89 7.69 15.84
C GLU A 141 -7.62 8.49 14.55
N ILE A 142 -7.53 7.80 13.40
CA ILE A 142 -7.36 8.46 12.10
C ILE A 142 -8.54 9.37 11.76
N VAL A 143 -9.77 8.94 12.08
CA VAL A 143 -10.96 9.77 11.89
C VAL A 143 -10.94 10.99 12.80
N ASN A 144 -10.45 10.88 14.03
CA ASN A 144 -10.31 12.02 14.93
C ASN A 144 -9.28 13.03 14.41
N ILE A 145 -8.09 12.56 13.99
CA ILE A 145 -7.08 13.42 13.34
C ILE A 145 -7.69 14.15 12.14
N ALA A 146 -8.46 13.45 11.30
CA ALA A 146 -9.09 14.07 10.13
C ALA A 146 -10.13 15.14 10.49
N ARG A 147 -10.81 15.01 11.64
CA ARG A 147 -11.76 16.02 12.13
C ARG A 147 -11.06 17.23 12.70
N ASP A 148 -10.01 17.03 13.50
CA ASP A 148 -9.24 18.11 14.14
C ASP A 148 -8.55 19.01 13.10
N LEU A 149 -8.29 18.51 11.88
CA LEU A 149 -7.74 19.27 10.77
C LEU A 149 -8.77 20.12 10.00
N LEU A 150 -10.07 19.92 10.25
CA LEU A 150 -11.16 20.65 9.61
C LEU A 150 -11.71 21.80 10.48
N GLU A 151 -11.27 21.87 11.74
CA GLU A 151 -11.57 22.96 12.69
C GLU A 151 -10.50 24.07 12.63
#